data_AF-K0B1D5-F1
#
_entry.id   AF-K0B1D5-F1
#
_cell.length_a   1.000
_cell.length_b   1.000
_cell.length_c   1.000
_cell.angle_alpha   90.00
_cell.angle_beta   90.00
_cell.angle_gamma   90.00
#
_symmetry.space_group_name_H-M   'P 1'
#
loop_
_entity.id
_entity.type
_entity.pdbx_description
1 polymer ?
#
loop_
_entity_poly.entity_id
_entity_poly.type
_entity_poly.pdbx_seq_one_letter_code
_entity_poly.pdbx_strand_id
1 'polypeptide(L)'
;MKSNIKSLLMHLAIVAITLIFLIGFVISGPKFGMYTTNMLCRFLFTILFLICYIYIGSLLSTKKDKNYDFFKGVTIGLIGIGLWTYTFIKIKYNLIQTPQELNEYWMMFNLYYAPFTMIYFFLDITVSPILLLFTNLIPSLLIGLGVKYKRLKEKKIKI
;
A
#
# COMPACT_ATOMS: atom_id res chain seq x y z
N MET A 1 -10.21 13.31 -13.02
CA MET A 1 -9.83 13.67 -11.64
C MET A 1 -10.67 12.97 -10.57
N LYS A 2 -12.01 12.92 -10.64
CA LYS A 2 -12.86 12.30 -9.59
C LYS A 2 -12.41 10.89 -9.14
N SER A 3 -12.02 10.01 -10.08
CA SER A 3 -11.57 8.65 -9.73
C SER A 3 -10.23 8.61 -8.99
N ASN A 4 -9.30 9.53 -9.29
CA ASN A 4 -7.98 9.54 -8.66
C ASN A 4 -8.05 10.11 -7.24
N ILE A 5 -8.85 11.15 -7.05
CA ILE A 5 -9.13 11.71 -5.72
C ILE A 5 -9.85 10.66 -4.86
N LYS A 6 -10.86 9.96 -5.42
CA LYS A 6 -11.53 8.85 -4.72
C LYS A 6 -10.54 7.74 -4.36
N SER A 7 -9.64 7.37 -5.26
CA SER A 7 -8.59 6.38 -4.99
C SER A 7 -7.67 6.82 -3.85
N LEU A 8 -7.24 8.09 -3.84
CA LEU A 8 -6.41 8.65 -2.77
C LEU A 8 -7.12 8.63 -1.42
N LEU A 9 -8.39 9.06 -1.36
CA LEU A 9 -9.20 9.01 -0.14
C LEU A 9 -9.33 7.59 0.41
N MET A 10 -9.58 6.62 -0.48
CA MET A 10 -9.67 5.21 -0.10
C MET A 10 -8.33 4.65 0.37
N HIS A 11 -7.21 5.07 -0.23
CA HIS A 11 -5.88 4.71 0.25
C HIS A 11 -5.62 5.27 1.66
N LEU A 12 -5.93 6.55 1.90
CA LEU A 12 -5.81 7.15 3.24
C LEU A 12 -6.72 6.46 4.27
N ALA A 13 -7.90 5.98 3.86
CA ALA A 13 -8.76 5.17 4.71
C ALA A 13 -8.12 3.83 5.07
N ILE A 14 -7.49 3.12 4.11
CA ILE A 14 -6.71 1.92 4.42
C ILE A 14 -5.59 2.26 5.40
N VAL A 15 -4.83 3.33 5.15
CA VAL A 15 -3.74 3.76 6.03
C VAL A 15 -4.25 3.94 7.47
N ALA A 16 -5.36 4.66 7.66
CA ALA A 16 -5.97 4.84 8.97
C ALA A 16 -6.38 3.51 9.63
N ILE A 17 -7.01 2.60 8.87
CA ILE A 17 -7.40 1.27 9.36
C ILE A 17 -6.16 0.45 9.74
N THR A 18 -5.10 0.49 8.93
CA THR A 18 -3.84 -0.19 9.24
C THR A 18 -3.20 0.34 10.53
N LEU A 19 -3.26 1.64 10.78
CA LEU A 19 -2.74 2.22 12.02
C LEU A 19 -3.55 1.78 13.23
N ILE A 20 -4.88 1.74 13.14
CA ILE A 20 -5.74 1.19 14.20
C ILE A 20 -5.40 -0.28 14.45
N PHE A 21 -5.22 -1.05 13.38
CA PHE A 21 -4.82 -2.46 13.47
C PHE A 21 -3.44 -2.61 14.13
N LEU A 22 -2.46 -1.78 13.75
CA LEU A 22 -1.13 -1.75 14.34
C LEU A 22 -1.18 -1.43 15.85
N ILE A 23 -1.98 -0.44 16.27
CA ILE A 23 -2.15 -0.10 17.68
C ILE A 23 -2.73 -1.29 18.44
N GLY A 24 -3.81 -1.90 17.92
CA GLY A 24 -4.41 -3.08 18.52
C GLY A 24 -3.43 -4.25 18.60
N PHE A 25 -2.63 -4.44 17.57
CA PHE A 25 -1.58 -5.45 17.51
C PHE A 25 -0.49 -5.23 18.56
N VAL A 26 0.01 -3.99 18.72
CA VAL A 26 1.04 -3.65 19.71
C VAL A 26 0.52 -3.87 21.13
N ILE A 27 -0.70 -3.41 21.44
CA ILE A 27 -1.32 -3.58 22.76
C ILE A 27 -1.56 -5.06 23.08
N SER A 28 -1.92 -5.85 22.07
CA SER A 28 -2.27 -7.26 22.24
C SER A 28 -1.07 -8.21 22.07
N GLY A 29 0.10 -7.69 21.69
CA GLY A 29 1.32 -8.44 21.40
C GLY A 29 1.72 -9.47 22.46
N PRO A 30 1.69 -9.18 23.77
CA PRO A 30 2.01 -10.16 24.80
C PRO A 30 1.08 -11.38 24.83
N LYS A 31 -0.18 -11.22 24.41
CA LYS A 31 -1.20 -12.30 24.38
C LYS A 31 -1.30 -12.98 23.01
N PHE A 32 -1.09 -12.23 21.93
CA PHE A 32 -1.27 -12.71 20.56
C PHE A 32 0.04 -12.96 19.83
N GLY A 33 1.20 -12.74 20.47
CA GLY A 33 2.53 -12.87 19.87
C GLY A 33 2.75 -14.17 19.11
N MET A 34 2.20 -15.29 19.61
CA MET A 34 2.23 -16.59 18.94
C MET A 34 1.57 -16.61 17.55
N TYR A 35 0.51 -15.83 17.32
CA TYR A 35 -0.13 -15.71 16.00
C TYR A 35 0.65 -14.78 15.10
N THR A 36 1.34 -13.80 15.67
CA THR A 36 2.11 -12.81 14.91
C THR A 36 3.43 -13.37 14.38
N THR A 37 4.00 -14.37 15.07
CA THR A 37 5.17 -15.12 14.63
C THR A 37 4.82 -16.30 13.74
N ASN A 38 3.55 -16.74 13.74
CA ASN A 38 3.09 -17.82 12.89
C ASN A 38 3.08 -17.40 11.42
N MET A 39 3.85 -18.12 10.59
CA MET A 39 4.00 -17.84 9.16
C MET A 39 2.66 -17.82 8.40
N LEU A 40 1.73 -18.70 8.76
CA LEU A 40 0.43 -18.78 8.09
C LEU A 40 -0.43 -17.55 8.39
N CYS A 41 -0.45 -17.09 9.64
CA CYS A 41 -1.16 -15.87 10.02
C CYS A 41 -0.54 -14.63 9.36
N ARG A 42 0.79 -14.51 9.34
CA ARG A 42 1.52 -13.44 8.65
C ARG A 42 1.16 -13.35 7.16
N PHE A 43 1.06 -14.51 6.51
CA PHE A 43 0.66 -14.61 5.10
C PHE A 43 -0.80 -14.18 4.88
N LEU A 44 -1.73 -14.59 5.76
CA LEU A 44 -3.12 -14.18 5.68
C LEU A 44 -3.30 -12.66 5.82
N PHE A 45 -2.62 -12.03 6.77
CA PHE A 45 -2.67 -10.56 6.92
C PHE A 45 -2.08 -9.83 5.72
N THR A 46 -1.01 -10.37 5.15
CA THR A 46 -0.42 -9.84 3.91
C THR A 46 -1.43 -9.86 2.77
N ILE A 47 -2.07 -11.01 2.52
CA ILE A 47 -3.09 -11.16 1.49
C ILE A 47 -4.26 -10.21 1.74
N LEU A 48 -4.70 -10.07 2.99
CA LEU A 48 -5.81 -9.18 3.35
C LEU A 48 -5.55 -7.74 2.88
N PHE A 49 -4.39 -7.18 3.19
CA PHE A 49 -4.05 -5.82 2.75
C PHE A 49 -3.98 -5.70 1.22
N LEU A 50 -3.41 -6.69 0.53
CA LEU A 50 -3.36 -6.68 -0.94
C LEU A 50 -4.77 -6.73 -1.55
N ILE A 51 -5.65 -7.57 -1.02
CA ILE A 51 -7.05 -7.68 -1.45
C ILE A 51 -7.80 -6.38 -1.22
N CYS A 52 -7.59 -5.68 -0.11
CA CYS A 52 -8.23 -4.37 0.14
C CYS A 52 -7.97 -3.38 -1.00
N TYR A 53 -6.75 -3.30 -1.51
CA TYR A 53 -6.41 -2.43 -2.64
C TYR A 53 -7.10 -2.86 -3.94
N ILE A 54 -7.12 -4.16 -4.23
CA ILE A 54 -7.84 -4.70 -5.40
C ILE A 54 -9.34 -4.41 -5.27
N TYR A 55 -9.92 -4.61 -4.09
CA TYR A 55 -11.33 -4.36 -3.83
C TYR A 55 -11.69 -2.88 -4.05
N ILE A 56 -10.89 -1.94 -3.54
CA ILE A 56 -11.08 -0.50 -3.82
C ILE A 56 -11.09 -0.21 -5.32
N GLY A 57 -10.18 -0.83 -6.08
CA GLY A 57 -10.18 -0.71 -7.53
C GLY A 57 -11.52 -1.08 -8.15
N SER A 58 -12.16 -2.14 -7.66
CA SER A 58 -13.50 -2.53 -8.10
C SER A 58 -14.60 -1.51 -7.75
N LEU A 59 -14.41 -0.68 -6.72
CA LEU A 59 -15.37 0.38 -6.37
C LEU A 59 -15.23 1.66 -7.21
N LEU A 60 -14.22 1.72 -8.08
CA LEU A 60 -13.98 2.84 -8.99
C LEU A 60 -14.80 2.69 -10.28
N SER A 61 -14.95 3.81 -10.99
CA SER A 61 -15.75 3.88 -12.23
C SER A 61 -15.00 3.31 -13.43
N THR A 62 -15.61 2.41 -14.20
CA THR A 62 -15.06 1.83 -15.44
C THR A 62 -15.34 2.65 -16.71
N LYS A 63 -15.89 3.86 -16.58
CA LYS A 63 -16.34 4.71 -17.73
C LYS A 63 -15.21 5.13 -18.69
N LYS A 64 -13.97 5.23 -18.22
CA LYS A 64 -12.81 5.58 -19.06
C LYS A 64 -12.34 4.37 -19.89
N ASP A 65 -11.53 4.64 -20.91
CA ASP A 65 -10.85 3.60 -21.69
C ASP A 65 -10.03 2.66 -20.78
N LYS A 66 -10.02 1.36 -21.14
CA LYS A 66 -9.28 0.27 -20.47
C LYS A 66 -7.79 0.59 -20.30
N ASN A 67 -7.21 1.36 -21.22
CA ASN A 67 -5.78 1.71 -21.17
C ASN A 67 -5.44 2.59 -19.96
N TYR A 68 -6.43 3.28 -19.37
CA TYR A 68 -6.25 4.15 -18.21
C TYR A 68 -6.62 3.52 -16.88
N ASP A 69 -6.86 2.21 -16.83
CA ASP A 69 -7.30 1.55 -15.59
C ASP A 69 -6.22 1.61 -14.49
N PHE A 70 -4.93 1.52 -14.87
CA PHE A 70 -3.79 1.64 -13.94
C PHE A 70 -3.46 3.09 -13.53
N PHE A 71 -3.99 4.09 -14.24
CA PHE A 71 -3.78 5.51 -13.91
C PHE A 71 -4.71 6.03 -12.81
N LYS A 72 -5.66 5.19 -12.34
CA LYS A 72 -6.61 5.58 -11.30
C LYS A 72 -5.97 5.78 -9.93
N GLY A 73 -4.85 5.11 -9.66
CA GLY A 73 -4.07 5.28 -8.43
C GLY A 73 -2.85 6.19 -8.60
N VAL A 74 -2.65 6.84 -9.75
CA VAL A 74 -1.38 7.52 -10.04
C VAL A 74 -1.06 8.64 -9.06
N THR A 75 -2.09 9.31 -8.53
CA THR A 75 -1.93 10.38 -7.54
C THR A 75 -1.31 9.86 -6.24
N ILE A 76 -1.59 8.61 -5.86
CA ILE A 76 -0.96 7.97 -4.70
C ILE A 76 0.53 7.81 -4.94
N GLY A 77 0.90 7.27 -6.11
CA GLY A 77 2.29 7.10 -6.50
C GLY A 77 3.05 8.42 -6.61
N LEU A 78 2.43 9.48 -7.14
CA LEU A 78 3.07 10.80 -7.25
C LEU A 78 3.35 11.43 -5.89
N ILE A 79 2.41 11.34 -4.94
CA ILE A 79 2.63 11.80 -3.56
C ILE A 79 3.73 10.98 -2.91
N GLY A 80 3.71 9.66 -3.07
CA GLY A 80 4.73 8.76 -2.55
C GLY A 80 6.12 9.04 -3.10
N ILE A 81 6.25 9.27 -4.41
CA ILE A 81 7.52 9.67 -5.04
C ILE A 81 8.00 11.00 -4.45
N GLY A 82 7.11 11.98 -4.26
CA GLY A 82 7.47 13.25 -3.62
C GLY A 82 8.00 13.06 -2.19
N LEU A 83 7.33 12.24 -1.38
CA LEU A 83 7.80 11.88 -0.03
C LEU A 83 9.14 11.15 -0.06
N TRP A 84 9.28 10.17 -0.96
CA TRP A 84 10.51 9.40 -1.13
C TRP A 84 11.68 10.31 -1.52
N THR A 85 11.50 11.19 -2.51
CA THR A 85 12.53 12.13 -2.96
C THR A 85 12.94 13.09 -1.85
N TYR A 86 11.96 13.62 -1.10
CA TYR A 86 12.24 14.46 0.06
C TYR A 86 13.15 13.75 1.08
N THR A 87 12.78 12.53 1.46
CA THR A 87 13.55 11.74 2.41
C THR A 87 14.92 11.37 1.86
N PHE A 88 15.00 10.99 0.59
CA PHE A 88 16.24 10.62 -0.10
C PHE A 88 17.26 11.76 -0.13
N ILE A 89 16.80 13.00 -0.34
CA ILE A 89 17.64 14.20 -0.27
C ILE A 89 18.12 14.43 1.17
N LYS A 90 17.24 14.29 2.17
CA LYS A 90 17.58 14.51 3.59
C LYS A 90 18.64 13.55 4.12
N ILE A 91 18.64 12.31 3.67
CA ILE A 91 19.66 11.30 4.02
C ILE A 91 20.94 11.41 3.18
N LYS A 92 21.13 12.52 2.43
CA LYS A 92 22.30 12.78 1.56
C LYS A 92 22.58 11.64 0.59
N TYR A 93 21.54 11.09 -0.03
CA TYR A 93 21.66 10.03 -1.03
C TYR A 93 22.23 8.71 -0.49
N ASN A 94 22.25 8.49 0.82
CA ASN A 94 22.71 7.23 1.40
C ASN A 94 21.70 6.11 1.12
N LEU A 95 22.09 5.15 0.27
CA LEU A 95 21.24 4.05 -0.18
C LEU A 95 21.35 2.79 0.68
N ILE A 96 22.33 2.71 1.61
CA ILE A 96 22.87 1.42 2.08
C ILE A 96 22.70 1.18 3.60
N GLN A 97 22.55 2.20 4.45
CA GLN A 97 22.98 2.03 5.86
C GLN A 97 22.01 2.29 7.02
N THR A 98 20.73 2.61 6.81
CA THR A 98 19.83 2.84 7.98
C THR A 98 18.61 1.93 7.94
N PRO A 99 18.32 1.16 9.02
CA PRO A 99 17.01 0.56 9.23
C PRO A 99 15.95 1.67 9.14
N GLN A 100 15.20 1.66 8.04
CA GLN A 100 14.35 2.79 7.65
C GLN A 100 13.13 2.95 8.56
N GLU A 101 12.85 1.93 9.37
CA GLU A 101 11.79 1.92 10.38
C GLU A 101 12.09 2.84 11.58
N LEU A 102 13.38 3.17 11.82
CA LEU A 102 13.87 3.97 12.94
C LEU A 102 14.42 5.34 12.53
N ASN A 103 14.50 5.62 11.23
CA ASN A 103 15.00 6.90 10.74
C ASN A 103 13.85 7.90 10.61
N GLU A 104 13.89 8.96 11.41
CA GLU A 104 12.86 10.01 11.50
C GLU A 104 12.44 10.56 10.14
N TYR A 105 13.39 10.64 9.19
CA TYR A 105 13.11 11.14 7.85
C TYR A 105 12.24 10.20 7.01
N TRP A 106 12.24 8.89 7.28
CA TRP A 106 11.40 7.91 6.61
C TRP A 106 10.01 7.76 7.26
N MET A 107 9.81 8.32 8.45
CA MET A 107 8.55 8.17 9.20
C MET A 107 7.32 8.59 8.39
N MET A 108 7.37 9.75 7.71
CA MET A 108 6.24 10.22 6.90
C MET A 108 5.94 9.29 5.72
N PHE A 109 6.98 8.77 5.06
CA PHE A 109 6.83 7.82 3.97
C PHE A 109 6.23 6.49 4.48
N ASN A 110 6.76 5.98 5.59
CA ASN A 110 6.29 4.75 6.22
C ASN A 110 4.86 4.88 6.73
N LEU A 111 4.46 6.06 7.23
CA LEU A 111 3.08 6.33 7.63
C LEU A 111 2.14 6.33 6.42
N TYR A 112 2.53 7.00 5.34
CA TYR A 112 1.76 7.05 4.10
C TYR A 112 1.61 5.66 3.46
N TYR A 113 2.65 4.84 3.55
CA TYR A 113 2.65 3.45 3.09
C TYR A 113 2.48 2.43 4.20
N ALA A 114 1.86 2.79 5.34
CA ALA A 114 1.71 1.89 6.50
C ALA A 114 1.19 0.49 6.17
N PRO A 115 0.21 0.31 5.25
CA PRO A 115 -0.23 -1.03 4.82
C PRO A 115 0.91 -1.87 4.24
N PHE A 116 1.80 -1.27 3.45
CA PHE A 116 2.95 -1.96 2.85
C PHE A 116 4.10 -2.12 3.82
N THR A 117 4.35 -1.15 4.70
CA THR A 117 5.30 -1.30 5.81
C THR A 117 4.91 -2.49 6.70
N MET A 118 3.62 -2.64 7.02
CA MET A 118 3.11 -3.81 7.73
C MET A 118 3.27 -5.11 6.94
N ILE A 119 3.05 -5.09 5.63
CA ILE A 119 3.33 -6.26 4.77
C ILE A 119 4.82 -6.64 4.84
N TYR A 120 5.73 -5.68 4.72
CA TYR A 120 7.17 -5.95 4.78
C TYR A 120 7.57 -6.53 6.13
N PHE A 121 7.04 -5.98 7.23
CA PHE A 121 7.20 -6.52 8.57
C PHE A 121 6.66 -7.96 8.69
N PHE A 122 5.45 -8.21 8.20
CA PHE A 122 4.87 -9.56 8.21
C PHE A 122 5.58 -10.55 7.29
N LEU A 123 6.32 -10.11 6.28
CA LEU A 123 7.07 -11.01 5.40
C LEU A 123 8.56 -11.09 5.75
N ASP A 124 9.01 -10.38 6.78
CA ASP A 124 10.43 -10.28 7.16
C ASP A 124 11.31 -9.73 6.01
N ILE A 125 10.75 -8.82 5.22
CA ILE A 125 11.45 -8.24 4.07
C ILE A 125 12.30 -7.07 4.56
N THR A 126 13.61 -7.17 4.37
CA THR A 126 14.52 -6.05 4.64
C THR A 126 14.23 -4.89 3.68
N VAL A 127 13.81 -3.76 4.24
CA VAL A 127 13.41 -2.59 3.48
C VAL A 127 14.64 -1.76 3.08
N SER A 128 14.80 -1.52 1.77
CA SER A 128 15.82 -0.62 1.22
C SER A 128 15.17 0.60 0.55
N PRO A 129 15.88 1.73 0.43
CA PRO A 129 15.37 2.90 -0.29
C PRO A 129 14.93 2.58 -1.72
N ILE A 130 15.63 1.68 -2.40
CA ILE A 130 15.29 1.24 -3.76
C ILE A 130 13.97 0.47 -3.76
N LEU A 131 13.77 -0.45 -2.81
CA LEU A 131 12.50 -1.16 -2.67
C LEU A 131 11.34 -0.16 -2.43
N LEU A 132 11.54 0.83 -1.56
CA LEU A 132 10.54 1.85 -1.27
C LEU A 132 10.20 2.72 -2.49
N LEU A 133 11.16 2.94 -3.40
CA LEU A 133 10.88 3.62 -4.66
C LEU A 133 9.86 2.83 -5.50
N PHE A 134 10.03 1.50 -5.59
CA PHE A 134 9.09 0.62 -6.28
C PHE A 134 7.76 0.47 -5.54
N THR A 135 7.75 0.54 -4.20
CA THR A 135 6.52 0.53 -3.38
C THR A 135 5.53 1.60 -3.83
N ASN A 136 6.00 2.75 -4.32
CA ASN A 136 5.14 3.82 -4.83
C ASN A 136 4.20 3.39 -5.96
N LEU A 137 4.59 2.38 -6.75
CA LEU A 137 3.81 1.89 -7.89
C LEU A 137 2.78 0.84 -7.47
N ILE A 138 3.04 0.12 -6.37
CA ILE A 138 2.24 -1.05 -5.95
C ILE A 138 0.77 -0.71 -5.72
N PRO A 139 0.39 0.33 -4.95
CA PRO A 139 -1.03 0.65 -4.76
C PRO A 139 -1.75 0.95 -6.07
N SER A 140 -1.11 1.70 -6.98
CA SER A 140 -1.71 2.02 -8.28
C SER A 140 -1.91 0.78 -9.15
N LEU A 141 -0.95 -0.15 -9.11
CA LEU A 141 -1.04 -1.44 -9.80
C LEU A 141 -2.20 -2.27 -9.26
N LEU A 142 -2.29 -2.46 -7.94
CA LEU A 142 -3.35 -3.24 -7.29
C LEU A 142 -4.74 -2.65 -7.55
N ILE A 143 -4.88 -1.34 -7.46
CA ILE A 143 -6.13 -0.64 -7.77
C ILE A 143 -6.50 -0.82 -9.26
N GLY A 144 -5.52 -0.75 -10.15
CA GLY A 144 -5.72 -1.01 -11.58
C GLY A 144 -6.20 -2.44 -11.86
N LEU A 145 -5.66 -3.44 -11.17
CA LEU A 145 -6.13 -4.83 -11.25
C LEU A 145 -7.60 -4.95 -10.81
N GLY A 146 -7.97 -4.30 -9.71
CA GLY A 146 -9.36 -4.26 -9.23
C GLY A 146 -10.35 -3.67 -10.22
N VAL A 147 -9.96 -2.59 -10.89
CA VAL A 147 -10.74 -1.96 -11.96
C VAL A 147 -10.90 -2.91 -13.15
N LYS A 148 -9.80 -3.53 -13.59
CA LYS A 148 -9.80 -4.47 -14.72
C LYS A 148 -10.70 -5.67 -14.42
N TYR A 149 -10.64 -6.20 -13.20
CA TYR A 149 -11.50 -7.28 -12.72
C TYR A 149 -12.99 -6.89 -12.82
N LYS A 150 -13.38 -5.71 -12.34
CA LYS A 150 -14.75 -5.22 -12.47
C LYS A 150 -15.20 -5.13 -13.93
N ARG A 151 -14.37 -4.59 -14.81
CA ARG A 151 -14.68 -4.46 -16.24
C ARG A 151 -14.93 -5.83 -16.89
N LEU A 152 -14.13 -6.84 -16.54
CA LEU A 152 -14.32 -8.21 -17.02
C LEU A 152 -15.64 -8.82 -16.50
N LYS A 153 -15.97 -8.58 -15.22
CA LYS A 153 -17.24 -9.01 -14.63
C LYS A 153 -18.44 -8.35 -15.33
N GLU A 154 -18.39 -7.05 -15.56
CA GLU A 154 -19.43 -6.29 -16.28
C GLU A 154 -19.61 -6.77 -17.74
N LYS A 155 -18.53 -7.18 -18.41
CA LYS A 155 -18.61 -7.76 -19.77
C LYS A 155 -19.29 -9.13 -19.77
N LYS A 156 -18.95 -10.01 -18.82
CA LYS A 156 -19.56 -11.35 -18.72
C LYS A 156 -21.07 -11.31 -18.45
N ILE A 157 -21.56 -10.31 -17.72
CA ILE A 157 -23.00 -10.17 -17.40
C ILE A 157 -23.81 -9.66 -18.61
N LYS A 158 -23.16 -9.05 -19.61
CA LYS A 158 -23.80 -8.51 -20.81
C LYS A 158 -23.86 -9.47 -21.99
N ILE A 159 -23.25 -10.66 -21.84
CA ILE A 159 -23.31 -11.77 -22.81
C ILE A 159 -24.40 -12.71 -22.32
#